data_AF-A0A1E5JN67-F1
#
_entry.id   AF-A0A1E5JN67-F1
#
_cell.length_a   1.000
_cell.length_b   1.000
_cell.length_c   1.000
_cell.angle_alpha   90.00
_cell.angle_beta   90.00
_cell.angle_gamma   90.00
#
_symmetry.space_group_name_H-M   'P 1'
#
loop_
_entity.id
_entity.type
_entity.pdbx_description
1 polymer ?
#
loop_
_entity_poly.entity_id
_entity_poly.type
_entity_poly.pdbx_seq_one_letter_code
_entity_poly.pdbx_strand_id
1 'polypeptide(L)'
;MVYELLKNLESKHPDKTGAIHADTQPNNILVHQGQFAIIDFDDCGFGFYNDDLAVALCAFEHVAEGNQHKSFHQLKDALLHGCSESMPLSVQDIRLLPYFMLARKLVTIAWLEARKTNPGIRYYFPIAIERAIQFYQHLVRK
;
A
#
# COMPACT_ATOMS: atom_id res chain seq x y z
N MET A 1 13.38 0.12 14.71
CA MET A 1 12.37 -0.70 14.01
C MET A 1 11.45 0.23 13.24
N VAL A 2 10.89 -0.21 12.09
CA VAL A 2 9.95 0.59 11.28
C VAL A 2 8.79 1.15 12.10
N TYR A 3 8.28 0.39 13.07
CA TYR A 3 7.27 0.84 14.01
C TYR A 3 7.65 2.15 14.75
N GLU A 4 8.84 2.20 15.34
CA GLU A 4 9.33 3.40 16.05
C GLU A 4 9.48 4.60 15.12
N LEU A 5 9.94 4.37 13.88
CA LEU A 5 10.05 5.42 12.87
C LEU A 5 8.68 6.01 12.54
N LEU A 6 7.68 5.15 12.29
CA LEU A 6 6.33 5.59 11.96
C LEU A 6 5.63 6.23 13.16
N LYS A 7 5.77 5.71 14.38
CA LYS A 7 5.22 6.33 15.59
C LYS A 7 5.83 7.71 15.88
N ASN A 8 7.12 7.88 15.65
CA ASN A 8 7.77 9.18 15.78
C ASN A 8 7.25 10.17 14.72
N LEU A 9 7.04 9.70 13.49
CA LEU A 9 6.45 10.50 12.41
C LEU A 9 5.04 10.96 12.77
N GLU A 10 4.19 10.06 13.27
CA GLU A 10 2.81 10.34 13.70
C GLU A 10 2.78 11.50 14.71
N SER A 11 3.63 11.41 15.74
CA SER A 11 3.70 12.41 16.80
C SER A 11 4.19 13.78 16.33
N LYS A 12 5.06 13.84 15.31
CA LYS A 12 5.65 15.09 14.81
C LYS A 12 4.85 15.73 13.70
N HIS A 13 4.08 14.93 12.96
CA HIS A 13 3.36 15.34 11.76
C HIS A 13 1.90 14.86 11.82
N PRO A 14 1.09 15.36 12.76
CA PRO A 14 -0.32 14.99 12.85
C PRO A 14 -1.13 15.41 11.61
N ASP A 15 -0.61 16.36 10.82
CA ASP A 15 -1.15 16.76 9.52
C ASP A 15 -1.04 15.67 8.44
N LYS A 16 -0.29 14.59 8.70
CA LYS A 16 -0.10 13.45 7.79
C LYS A 16 -1.04 12.28 8.09
N THR A 17 -1.88 12.41 9.11
CA THR A 17 -2.88 11.41 9.46
C THR A 17 -4.30 11.96 9.31
N GLY A 18 -5.24 11.05 9.08
CA GLY A 18 -6.64 11.39 8.86
C GLY A 18 -7.45 10.14 8.53
N ALA A 19 -8.65 10.34 8.00
CA ALA A 19 -9.45 9.25 7.48
C ALA A 19 -8.79 8.65 6.23
N ILE A 20 -8.66 7.32 6.22
CA ILE A 20 -8.11 6.53 5.12
C ILE A 20 -9.07 5.39 4.76
N HIS A 21 -8.98 4.91 3.53
CA HIS A 21 -9.78 3.77 3.08
C HIS A 21 -9.19 2.43 3.52
N ALA A 22 -7.87 2.33 3.65
CA ALA A 22 -7.09 1.14 4.00
C ALA A 22 -7.21 -0.08 3.06
N ASP A 23 -7.94 0.06 1.96
CA ASP A 23 -8.11 -0.97 0.92
C ASP A 23 -8.28 -0.39 -0.50
N THR A 24 -7.46 0.59 -0.87
CA THR A 24 -7.45 1.28 -2.18
C THR A 24 -6.90 0.42 -3.34
N GLN A 25 -7.23 -0.86 -3.36
CA GLN A 25 -6.86 -1.78 -4.44
C GLN A 25 -7.72 -1.56 -5.70
N PRO A 26 -7.22 -1.88 -6.91
CA PRO A 26 -7.91 -1.55 -8.17
C PRO A 26 -9.34 -2.10 -8.32
N ASN A 27 -9.66 -3.22 -7.67
CA ASN A 27 -11.02 -3.80 -7.64
C ASN A 27 -12.03 -2.93 -6.87
N ASN A 28 -11.56 -2.01 -6.04
CA ASN A 28 -12.39 -1.08 -5.26
C ASN A 28 -12.51 0.30 -5.94
N ILE A 29 -12.06 0.41 -7.19
CA ILE A 29 -12.14 1.64 -7.99
C ILE A 29 -13.07 1.39 -9.18
N LEU A 30 -14.22 2.05 -9.17
CA LEU A 30 -15.16 2.07 -10.28
C LEU A 30 -14.78 3.16 -11.27
N VAL A 31 -14.82 2.83 -12.56
CA VAL A 31 -14.59 3.78 -13.65
C VAL A 31 -15.84 3.86 -14.51
N HIS A 32 -16.43 5.05 -14.62
CA HIS A 32 -17.60 5.28 -15.46
C HIS A 32 -17.46 6.61 -16.19
N GLN A 33 -17.48 6.58 -17.54
CA GLN A 33 -17.40 7.78 -18.39
C GLN A 33 -16.22 8.71 -18.03
N GLY A 34 -15.05 8.12 -17.71
CA GLY A 34 -13.85 8.87 -17.33
C GLY A 34 -13.86 9.43 -15.90
N GLN A 35 -14.91 9.15 -15.12
CA GLN A 35 -14.98 9.46 -13.70
C GLN A 35 -14.60 8.24 -12.87
N PHE A 36 -13.99 8.51 -11.71
CA PHE A 36 -13.56 7.49 -10.75
C PHE A 36 -14.39 7.59 -9.48
N ALA A 37 -14.79 6.44 -8.93
CA ALA A 37 -15.40 6.35 -7.61
C ALA A 37 -14.77 5.21 -6.82
N ILE A 38 -14.51 5.43 -5.54
CA ILE A 38 -14.00 4.41 -4.62
C ILE A 38 -15.19 3.79 -3.88
N ILE A 39 -15.15 2.48 -3.68
CA ILE A 39 -16.16 1.68 -2.97
C ILE A 39 -15.48 0.79 -1.93
N ASP A 40 -16.28 0.14 -1.07
CA ASP A 40 -15.83 -0.86 -0.08
C ASP A 40 -15.06 -0.28 1.11
N PHE A 41 -15.75 0.54 1.91
CA PHE A 41 -15.18 1.26 3.07
C PHE A 41 -15.17 0.43 4.37
N ASP A 42 -15.34 -0.89 4.32
CA ASP A 42 -15.48 -1.71 5.54
C ASP A 42 -14.18 -1.79 6.37
N ASP A 43 -13.03 -1.58 5.73
CA ASP A 43 -11.71 -1.50 6.37
C ASP A 43 -11.28 -0.06 6.73
N CYS A 44 -12.13 0.94 6.49
CA CYS A 44 -11.75 2.35 6.67
C CYS A 44 -11.45 2.70 8.14
N GLY A 45 -10.62 3.71 8.34
CA GLY A 45 -10.22 4.13 9.68
C GLY A 45 -9.35 5.37 9.69
N PHE A 46 -8.75 5.66 10.84
CA PHE A 46 -7.79 6.74 11.00
C PHE A 46 -6.36 6.19 10.91
N GLY A 47 -5.55 6.76 10.03
CA GLY A 47 -4.18 6.33 9.78
C GLY A 47 -3.39 7.35 8.97
N PHE A 48 -2.22 6.98 8.47
CA PHE A 48 -1.43 7.86 7.61
C PHE A 48 -2.00 7.85 6.20
N TYR A 49 -2.04 9.00 5.52
CA TYR A 49 -2.42 9.03 4.09
C TYR A 49 -1.50 8.14 3.21
N ASN A 50 -0.25 7.95 3.64
CA ASN A 50 0.68 7.03 3.00
C ASN A 50 0.28 5.55 3.11
N ASP A 51 -0.60 5.18 4.05
CA ASP A 51 -1.14 3.81 4.12
C ASP A 51 -2.00 3.51 2.88
N ASP A 52 -2.87 4.43 2.47
CA ASP A 52 -3.67 4.30 1.23
C ASP A 52 -2.78 4.26 -0.02
N LEU A 53 -1.69 5.04 -0.05
CA LEU A 53 -0.73 4.95 -1.15
C LEU A 53 -0.01 3.59 -1.15
N ALA A 54 0.39 3.09 0.01
CA ALA A 54 1.10 1.82 0.13
C ALA A 54 0.23 0.63 -0.28
N VAL A 55 -1.07 0.66 0.01
CA VAL A 55 -2.04 -0.34 -0.45
C VAL A 55 -2.10 -0.36 -1.98
N ALA A 56 -2.33 0.80 -2.62
CA ALA A 56 -2.38 0.91 -4.07
C ALA A 56 -1.07 0.45 -4.74
N LEU A 57 0.09 0.84 -4.19
CA LEU A 57 1.39 0.43 -4.70
C LEU A 57 1.63 -1.08 -4.58
N CYS A 58 1.26 -1.70 -3.46
CA CYS A 58 1.35 -3.15 -3.32
C CYS A 58 0.45 -3.88 -4.33
N ALA A 59 -0.73 -3.33 -4.65
CA ALA A 59 -1.59 -3.87 -5.70
C ALA A 59 -0.98 -3.70 -7.10
N PHE A 60 -0.31 -2.58 -7.36
CA PHE A 60 0.37 -2.33 -8.63
C PHE A 60 1.58 -3.24 -8.88
N GLU A 61 2.30 -3.66 -7.84
CA GLU A 61 3.31 -4.71 -7.97
C GLU A 61 2.69 -5.98 -8.57
N HIS A 62 1.53 -6.39 -8.06
CA HIS A 62 0.82 -7.56 -8.58
C HIS A 62 0.28 -7.36 -10.01
N VAL A 63 -0.21 -6.16 -10.34
CA VAL A 63 -0.70 -5.85 -11.70
C VAL A 63 0.44 -5.83 -12.73
N ALA A 64 1.63 -5.39 -12.33
CA ALA A 64 2.82 -5.38 -13.18
C ALA A 64 3.42 -6.80 -13.33
N GLU A 65 3.35 -7.62 -12.28
CA GLU A 65 3.70 -9.04 -12.33
C GLU A 65 2.82 -9.79 -13.35
N GLY A 66 3.40 -10.18 -14.48
CA GLY A 66 2.70 -10.88 -15.55
C GLY A 66 2.17 -9.98 -16.68
N ASN A 67 2.40 -8.67 -16.61
CA ASN A 67 2.03 -7.75 -17.69
C ASN A 67 3.25 -7.08 -18.31
N GLN A 68 3.64 -7.53 -19.51
CA GLN A 68 4.80 -6.97 -20.26
C GLN A 68 4.61 -5.50 -20.65
N HIS A 69 3.37 -4.99 -20.64
CA HIS A 69 3.03 -3.62 -21.04
C HIS A 69 2.84 -2.67 -19.85
N LYS A 70 2.94 -3.14 -18.61
CA LYS A 70 2.80 -2.30 -17.41
C LYS A 70 4.06 -2.36 -16.55
N SER A 71 4.72 -1.22 -16.39
CA SER A 71 5.83 -1.08 -15.45
C SER A 71 5.33 -0.57 -14.10
N PHE A 72 5.75 -1.24 -13.02
CA PHE A 72 5.50 -0.75 -11.65
C PHE A 72 5.97 0.70 -11.47
N HIS A 73 7.10 1.07 -12.07
CA HIS A 73 7.62 2.44 -12.00
C HIS A 73 6.66 3.45 -12.62
N GLN A 74 6.11 3.16 -13.80
CA GLN A 74 5.15 4.03 -14.47
C GLN A 74 3.86 4.17 -13.67
N LEU A 75 3.34 3.07 -13.10
CA LEU A 75 2.15 3.08 -12.26
C LEU A 75 2.36 3.91 -10.98
N LYS A 76 3.50 3.70 -10.32
CA LYS A 76 3.89 4.47 -9.13
C LYS A 76 4.01 5.96 -9.45
N ASP A 77 4.72 6.32 -10.52
CA ASP A 77 4.95 7.72 -10.87
C ASP A 77 3.63 8.42 -11.25
N ALA A 78 2.73 7.74 -11.97
CA ALA A 78 1.40 8.25 -12.29
C ALA A 78 0.54 8.47 -11.03
N LEU A 79 0.56 7.52 -10.09
CA LEU A 79 -0.15 7.66 -8.81
C LEU A 79 0.36 8.86 -8.02
N LEU A 80 1.68 8.98 -7.84
CA LEU A 80 2.28 10.06 -7.08
C LEU A 80 2.01 11.42 -7.73
N HIS A 81 2.07 11.49 -9.07
CA HIS A 81 1.70 12.70 -9.80
C HIS A 81 0.25 13.11 -9.53
N GLY A 82 -0.71 12.22 -9.78
CA GLY A 82 -2.14 12.51 -9.58
C GLY A 82 -2.47 12.86 -8.12
N CYS A 83 -1.90 12.13 -7.15
CA CYS A 83 -2.08 12.47 -5.74
C CYS A 83 -1.51 13.85 -5.39
N SER A 84 -0.36 14.22 -5.96
CA SER A 84 0.28 15.52 -5.68
C SER A 84 -0.54 16.73 -6.12
N GLU A 85 -1.49 16.56 -7.05
CA GLU A 85 -2.38 17.63 -7.50
C GLU A 85 -3.42 18.04 -6.44
N SER A 86 -3.82 17.10 -5.58
CA SER A 86 -4.84 17.32 -4.53
C SER A 86 -4.28 17.26 -3.12
N MET A 87 -3.16 16.56 -2.91
CA MET A 87 -2.51 16.37 -1.61
C MET A 87 -0.99 16.61 -1.73
N PRO A 88 -0.43 17.66 -1.11
CA PRO A 88 1.00 17.92 -1.17
C PRO A 88 1.84 16.76 -0.61
N LEU A 89 2.59 16.09 -1.49
CA LEU A 89 3.53 15.03 -1.15
C LEU A 89 4.93 15.60 -0.99
N SER A 90 5.47 15.58 0.22
CA SER A 90 6.85 15.99 0.47
C SER A 90 7.85 14.91 0.02
N VAL A 91 9.11 15.30 -0.16
CA VAL A 91 10.21 14.35 -0.41
C VAL A 91 10.32 13.31 0.71
N GLN A 92 10.01 13.70 1.96
CA GLN A 92 10.02 12.78 3.10
C GLN A 92 8.88 11.76 2.99
N ASP A 93 7.67 12.19 2.60
CA ASP A 93 6.53 11.28 2.42
C ASP A 93 6.86 10.19 1.40
N ILE A 94 7.41 10.59 0.24
CA ILE A 94 7.81 9.67 -0.83
C ILE A 94 8.94 8.74 -0.38
N ARG A 95 9.93 9.26 0.36
CA ARG A 95 11.04 8.47 0.90
C ARG A 95 10.55 7.42 1.90
N LEU A 96 9.47 7.69 2.62
CA LEU A 96 8.93 6.79 3.62
C LEU A 96 8.01 5.71 3.05
N LEU A 97 7.47 5.88 1.83
CA LEU A 97 6.56 4.91 1.19
C LEU A 97 7.04 3.45 1.24
N PRO A 98 8.33 3.11 0.99
CA PRO A 98 8.77 1.72 1.10
C PRO A 98 8.57 1.12 2.49
N TYR A 99 8.66 1.91 3.56
CA TYR A 99 8.40 1.41 4.92
C TYR A 99 6.91 1.17 5.16
N PHE A 100 6.03 2.02 4.61
CA PHE A 100 4.58 1.80 4.62
C PHE A 100 4.19 0.57 3.79
N MET A 101 4.81 0.36 2.63
CA MET A 101 4.61 -0.86 1.83
C MET A 101 5.05 -2.11 2.60
N LEU A 102 6.18 -2.06 3.32
CA LEU A 102 6.59 -3.17 4.19
C LEU A 102 5.56 -3.41 5.30
N ALA A 103 5.06 -2.35 5.95
CA ALA A 103 4.01 -2.48 6.95
C ALA A 103 2.73 -3.12 6.37
N ARG A 104 2.28 -2.70 5.18
CA ARG A 104 1.13 -3.31 4.49
C ARG A 104 1.34 -4.79 4.21
N LYS A 105 2.54 -5.20 3.76
CA LYS A 105 2.85 -6.63 3.54
C LYS A 105 2.74 -7.44 4.82
N LEU A 106 3.18 -6.90 5.96
CA LEU A 106 3.03 -7.54 7.27
C LEU A 106 1.56 -7.63 7.70
N VAL A 107 0.77 -6.58 7.48
CA VAL A 107 -0.69 -6.59 7.70
C VAL A 107 -1.37 -7.66 6.85
N THR A 108 -0.99 -7.78 5.57
CA THR A 108 -1.50 -8.84 4.68
C THR A 108 -1.17 -10.23 5.21
N ILE A 109 0.05 -10.48 5.71
CA ILE A 109 0.40 -11.76 6.34
C ILE A 109 -0.48 -12.03 7.56
N ALA A 110 -0.69 -11.04 8.44
CA ALA A 110 -1.56 -11.19 9.60
C ALA A 110 -3.02 -11.49 9.19
N TRP A 111 -3.52 -10.81 8.16
CA TRP A 111 -4.86 -11.02 7.61
C TRP A 111 -5.05 -12.43 7.04
N LEU A 112 -4.03 -12.96 6.35
CA LEU A 112 -4.01 -14.33 5.81
C LEU A 112 -3.94 -15.38 6.94
N GLU A 113 -3.10 -15.18 7.95
CA GLU A 113 -2.98 -16.09 9.10
C GLU A 113 -4.30 -16.20 9.87
N ALA A 114 -4.98 -15.06 10.09
CA ALA A 114 -6.29 -15.02 10.71
C ALA A 114 -7.37 -15.82 9.94
N ARG A 115 -7.13 -16.09 8.64
CA ARG A 115 -8.05 -16.80 7.73
C ARG A 115 -7.48 -18.13 7.23
N LYS A 116 -6.46 -18.70 7.90
CA LYS A 116 -5.76 -19.92 7.47
C LYS A 116 -6.62 -21.17 7.28
N THR A 117 -7.84 -21.18 7.85
CA THR A 117 -8.80 -22.28 7.69
C THR A 117 -9.51 -22.26 6.34
N ASN A 118 -9.50 -21.13 5.61
CA ASN A 118 -10.03 -21.05 4.26
C ASN A 118 -8.98 -21.56 3.25
N PRO A 119 -9.20 -22.70 2.58
CA PRO A 119 -8.20 -23.30 1.70
C PRO A 119 -7.87 -22.44 0.47
N GLY A 120 -8.84 -21.67 -0.05
CA GLY A 120 -8.62 -20.77 -1.19
C GLY A 120 -7.71 -19.59 -0.85
N ILE A 121 -7.71 -19.15 0.42
CA ILE A 121 -6.88 -18.05 0.90
C ILE A 121 -5.51 -18.57 1.37
N ARG A 122 -5.47 -19.74 2.00
CA ARG A 122 -4.24 -20.34 2.56
C ARG A 122 -3.13 -20.51 1.51
N TYR A 123 -3.49 -20.74 0.25
CA TYR A 123 -2.54 -20.82 -0.87
C TYR A 123 -1.58 -19.62 -0.93
N TYR A 124 -2.06 -18.42 -0.63
CA TYR A 124 -1.28 -17.18 -0.74
C TYR A 124 -0.33 -16.93 0.44
N PHE A 125 -0.47 -17.66 1.56
CA PHE A 125 0.30 -17.42 2.78
C PHE A 125 1.83 -17.52 2.60
N PRO A 126 2.39 -18.63 2.07
CA PRO A 126 3.83 -18.72 1.85
C PRO A 126 4.35 -17.67 0.85
N ILE A 127 3.54 -17.34 -0.16
CA ILE A 127 3.86 -16.34 -1.18
C ILE A 127 3.98 -14.94 -0.55
N ALA A 128 3.04 -14.58 0.33
CA ALA A 128 3.07 -13.30 1.03
C ALA A 128 4.30 -13.16 1.94
N ILE A 129 4.67 -14.23 2.65
CA ILE A 129 5.88 -14.25 3.49
C ILE A 129 7.13 -14.07 2.64
N GLU A 130 7.28 -14.83 1.56
CA GLU A 130 8.45 -14.74 0.68
C GLU A 130 8.60 -13.33 0.09
N ARG A 131 7.49 -12.75 -0.40
CA ARG A 131 7.48 -11.38 -0.94
C ARG A 131 7.87 -10.34 0.10
N ALA A 132 7.37 -10.46 1.33
CA ALA A 132 7.74 -9.55 2.41
C ALA A 132 9.24 -9.65 2.76
N ILE A 133 9.80 -10.86 2.79
CA ILE A 133 11.24 -11.09 3.03
C ILE A 133 12.08 -10.49 1.90
N GLN A 134 11.75 -10.78 0.64
CA GLN A 134 12.47 -10.25 -0.52
C GLN A 134 12.42 -8.72 -0.56
N PHE A 135 11.25 -8.13 -0.29
CA PHE A 135 11.08 -6.69 -0.23
C PHE A 135 11.92 -6.07 0.89
N TYR A 136 11.91 -6.66 2.10
CA TYR A 136 12.74 -6.22 3.21
C TYR A 136 14.24 -6.28 2.87
N GLN A 137 14.69 -7.37 2.26
CA GLN A 137 16.09 -7.53 1.84
C GLN A 137 16.51 -6.46 0.84
N HIS A 138 15.65 -6.10 -0.11
CA HIS A 138 15.90 -5.01 -1.04
C HIS A 138 15.95 -3.64 -0.36
N LEU A 139 15.06 -3.42 0.62
CA LEU A 139 14.97 -2.18 1.37
C LEU A 139 16.23 -1.90 2.20
N VAL A 140 16.83 -2.94 2.81
CA VAL A 140 18.01 -2.79 3.69
C VAL A 140 19.36 -2.84 2.96
N ARG A 141 19.39 -3.24 1.69
CA ARG A 141 20.61 -3.26 0.86
C ARG A 141 20.95 -1.91 0.23
N LYS A 142 20.03 -0.93 0.33
CA LYS A 142 20.21 0.45 -0.13
C LYS A 142 20.53 1.36 1.04
#